data_AF-A0A4R9IF43-F1
#
_entry.id   AF-A0A4R9IF43-F1
#
_cell.length_a   1.000
_cell.length_b   1.000
_cell.length_c   1.000
_cell.angle_alpha   90.00
_cell.angle_beta   90.00
_cell.angle_gamma   90.00
#
_symmetry.space_group_name_H-M   'P 1'
#
loop_
_entity.id
_entity.type
_entity.pdbx_description
1 polymer ?
#
loop_
_entity_poly.entity_id
_entity_poly.type
_entity_poly.pdbx_seq_one_letter_code
_entity_poly.pdbx_strand_id
1 'polypeptide(L)'
;MEFFLFLLFLTFFGLVTAVFVYYVKILFFSKKTNYRREELTDIRGDVFRICLDVLESGGNLIYGSGTFFGSALLVWLWSLLGSVLGEKGPGPFEHIFHMPIFFLALFFSFPFLKEAYRGEKYLALVKPTLSGLALGNLAAGAVHYGLDRDLFFLFYLLLLFVQIPVLVFLWNREPIFGMSFEESESSYSYESEDDWGAPSATSGSVQENGWEEEDEGPFTEETDDFGLGDDPFRDDFK
;
A
#
# COMPACT_ATOMS: atom_id res chain seq x y z
N MET A 1 22.90 -10.31 -17.66
CA MET A 1 22.46 -8.93 -17.96
C MET A 1 20.99 -8.73 -17.58
N GLU A 2 20.11 -9.69 -17.89
CA GLU A 2 18.66 -9.65 -17.59
C GLU A 2 18.32 -9.43 -16.11
N PHE A 3 19.02 -10.10 -15.18
CA PHE A 3 18.79 -9.91 -13.74
C PHE A 3 19.13 -8.49 -13.26
N PHE A 4 20.21 -7.89 -13.78
CA PHE A 4 20.57 -6.52 -13.42
C PHE A 4 19.55 -5.51 -13.95
N LEU A 5 19.09 -5.70 -15.19
CA LEU A 5 18.00 -4.92 -15.77
C LEU A 5 16.71 -5.08 -14.97
N PHE A 6 16.41 -6.29 -14.50
CA PHE A 6 15.25 -6.55 -13.63
C PHE A 6 15.32 -5.72 -12.36
N LEU A 7 16.44 -5.73 -11.64
CA LEU A 7 16.60 -4.91 -10.43
C LEU A 7 16.48 -3.41 -10.73
N LEU A 8 17.08 -2.95 -11.83
CA LEU A 8 16.98 -1.56 -12.26
C LEU A 8 15.53 -1.15 -12.54
N PHE A 9 14.79 -1.97 -13.29
CA PHE A 9 13.38 -1.70 -13.55
C PHE A 9 12.52 -1.83 -12.30
N LEU A 10 12.84 -2.75 -11.38
CA LEU A 10 12.15 -2.87 -10.10
C LEU A 10 12.29 -1.59 -9.27
N THR A 11 13.51 -1.04 -9.17
CA THR A 11 13.75 0.25 -8.51
C THR A 11 13.06 1.39 -9.24
N PHE A 12 13.13 1.42 -10.57
CA PHE A 12 12.48 2.45 -11.39
C PHE A 12 10.97 2.46 -11.20
N PHE A 13 10.29 1.31 -11.35
CA PHE A 13 8.85 1.21 -11.14
C PHE A 13 8.44 1.46 -9.69
N GLY A 14 9.26 1.06 -8.71
CA GLY A 14 9.05 1.41 -7.31
C GLY A 14 9.03 2.92 -7.08
N LEU A 15 10.05 3.63 -7.58
CA LEU A 15 10.14 5.09 -7.47
C LEU A 15 9.01 5.80 -8.22
N VAL A 16 8.70 5.37 -9.45
CA VAL A 16 7.60 5.93 -10.24
C VAL A 16 6.26 5.74 -9.53
N THR A 17 6.03 4.56 -8.95
CA THR A 17 4.81 4.29 -8.16
C THR A 17 4.75 5.18 -6.93
N ALA A 18 5.86 5.36 -6.20
CA ALA A 18 5.90 6.28 -5.05
C ALA A 18 5.60 7.73 -5.44
N VAL A 19 6.08 8.19 -6.61
CA VAL A 19 5.73 9.51 -7.14
C VAL A 19 4.23 9.61 -7.41
N PHE A 20 3.62 8.60 -8.05
CA PHE A 20 2.17 8.57 -8.25
C PHE A 20 1.40 8.56 -6.93
N VAL A 21 1.83 7.77 -5.96
CA VAL A 21 1.24 7.68 -4.61
C VAL A 21 1.23 9.05 -3.95
N TYR A 22 2.37 9.74 -3.96
CA TYR A 22 2.54 11.08 -3.41
C TYR A 22 1.56 12.09 -4.06
N TYR A 23 1.51 12.16 -5.39
CA TYR A 23 0.61 13.10 -6.07
C TYR A 23 -0.86 12.75 -5.90
N VAL A 24 -1.23 11.46 -5.94
CA VAL A 24 -2.61 11.04 -5.71
C VAL A 24 -3.04 11.34 -4.28
N LYS A 25 -2.15 11.13 -3.30
CA LYS A 25 -2.39 11.53 -1.90
C LYS A 25 -2.72 13.01 -1.78
N ILE A 26 -1.94 13.88 -2.42
CA ILE A 26 -2.16 15.34 -2.39
C ILE A 26 -3.43 15.75 -3.14
N LEU A 27 -3.72 15.11 -4.28
CA LEU A 27 -4.84 15.52 -5.14
C LEU A 27 -6.19 15.02 -4.63
N PHE A 28 -6.24 13.84 -4.04
CA PHE A 28 -7.50 13.13 -3.76
C PHE A 28 -7.72 12.77 -2.29
N PHE A 29 -6.68 12.42 -1.53
CA PHE A 29 -6.85 11.90 -0.16
C PHE A 29 -6.64 12.97 0.92
N SER A 30 -5.72 13.91 0.69
CA SER A 30 -5.46 15.00 1.63
C SER A 30 -6.16 16.27 1.15
N LYS A 31 -7.01 16.86 1.99
CA LYS A 31 -7.77 18.09 1.64
C LYS A 31 -6.78 19.19 1.23
N LYS A 32 -6.96 19.73 0.01
CA LYS A 32 -6.12 20.74 -0.67
C LYS A 32 -5.70 21.98 0.15
N THR A 33 -6.28 22.20 1.33
CA THR A 33 -6.09 23.40 2.15
C THR A 33 -4.89 23.34 3.11
N ASN A 34 -4.24 22.19 3.30
CA ASN A 34 -3.22 22.00 4.35
C ASN A 34 -1.75 22.04 3.90
N TYR A 35 -1.42 22.17 2.61
CA TYR A 35 -0.01 22.10 2.17
C TYR A 35 0.61 23.47 1.89
N ARG A 36 1.81 23.71 2.44
CA ARG A 36 2.65 24.86 2.06
C ARG A 36 3.25 24.62 0.67
N ARG A 37 3.41 25.69 -0.13
CA ARG A 37 3.98 25.61 -1.50
C ARG A 37 5.34 24.89 -1.57
N GLU A 38 6.11 24.94 -0.49
CA GLU A 38 7.42 24.29 -0.35
C GLU A 38 7.30 22.76 -0.33
N GLU A 39 6.25 22.23 0.33
CA GLU A 39 5.98 20.78 0.43
C GLU A 39 5.58 20.19 -0.93
N LEU A 40 5.01 20.99 -1.84
CA LEU A 40 4.73 20.56 -3.22
C LEU A 40 6.01 20.44 -4.09
N THR A 41 7.14 20.99 -3.64
CA THR A 41 8.38 21.05 -4.43
C THR A 41 9.50 20.14 -3.91
N ASP A 42 9.54 19.81 -2.61
CA ASP A 42 10.53 18.87 -2.05
C ASP A 42 9.99 17.43 -2.00
N ILE A 43 9.80 16.84 -3.18
CA ILE A 43 9.23 15.50 -3.34
C ILE A 43 10.20 14.37 -2.95
N ARG A 44 11.52 14.66 -2.88
CA ARG A 44 12.54 13.60 -2.79
C ARG A 44 12.43 12.82 -1.49
N GLY A 45 12.35 13.52 -0.36
CA GLY A 45 12.28 12.89 0.96
C GLY A 45 11.05 11.99 1.11
N ASP A 46 9.89 12.48 0.69
CA ASP A 46 8.63 11.76 0.87
C ASP A 46 8.49 10.55 -0.05
N VAL A 47 8.96 10.65 -1.30
CA VAL A 47 8.99 9.50 -2.22
C VAL A 47 9.87 8.38 -1.67
N PHE A 48 11.04 8.70 -1.12
CA PHE A 48 11.89 7.70 -0.49
C PHE A 48 11.26 7.08 0.75
N ARG A 49 10.59 7.89 1.59
CA ARG A 49 9.86 7.39 2.76
C ARG A 49 8.74 6.44 2.37
N ILE A 50 7.95 6.79 1.34
CA ILE A 50 6.88 5.93 0.81
C ILE A 50 7.47 4.59 0.33
N CYS A 51 8.58 4.61 -0.41
CA CYS A 51 9.24 3.37 -0.82
C CYS A 51 9.73 2.54 0.37
N LEU A 52 10.28 3.17 1.41
CA LEU A 52 10.75 2.46 2.62
C LEU A 52 9.60 1.87 3.43
N ASP A 53 8.49 2.59 3.57
CA ASP A 53 7.27 2.13 4.25
C ASP A 53 6.60 0.93 3.56
N VAL A 54 6.89 0.69 2.28
CA VAL A 54 6.48 -0.55 1.58
C VAL A 54 7.39 -1.72 1.93
N LEU A 55 8.66 -1.45 2.22
CA LEU A 55 9.63 -2.47 2.66
C LEU A 55 9.52 -2.76 4.16
N GLU A 56 8.76 -1.97 4.89
CA GLU A 56 8.45 -2.19 6.30
C GLU A 56 7.11 -2.91 6.46
N SER A 57 7.08 -3.91 7.35
CA SER A 57 5.86 -4.64 7.70
C SER A 57 5.80 -4.87 9.19
N GLY A 58 4.76 -4.37 9.86
CA GLY A 58 4.56 -4.55 11.31
C GLY A 58 5.77 -4.09 12.16
N GLY A 59 6.46 -3.03 11.74
CA GLY A 59 7.65 -2.50 12.42
C GLY A 59 8.97 -3.21 12.09
N ASN A 60 8.98 -4.18 11.15
CA ASN A 60 10.19 -4.92 10.79
C ASN A 60 10.53 -4.81 9.29
N LEU A 61 11.60 -4.06 9.00
CA LEU A 61 12.13 -3.86 7.65
C LEU A 61 12.68 -5.16 7.01
N ILE A 62 13.23 -6.09 7.80
CA ILE A 62 13.85 -7.31 7.26
C ILE A 62 12.78 -8.25 6.70
N TYR A 63 11.68 -8.44 7.43
CA TYR A 63 10.58 -9.28 6.95
C TYR A 63 9.84 -8.65 5.77
N GLY A 64 9.59 -7.33 5.82
CA GLY A 64 8.94 -6.62 4.71
C GLY A 64 9.82 -6.61 3.44
N SER A 65 11.10 -6.28 3.55
CA SER A 65 12.02 -6.33 2.40
C SER A 65 12.23 -7.75 1.90
N GLY A 66 12.38 -8.73 2.77
CA GLY A 66 12.53 -10.14 2.40
C GLY A 66 11.33 -10.67 1.63
N THR A 67 10.11 -10.35 2.07
CA THR A 67 8.87 -10.74 1.37
C THR A 67 8.67 -9.98 0.07
N PHE A 68 8.98 -8.68 0.04
CA PHE A 68 8.96 -7.86 -1.18
C PHE A 68 9.91 -8.42 -2.25
N PHE A 69 11.19 -8.60 -1.92
CA PHE A 69 12.17 -9.12 -2.88
C PHE A 69 11.91 -10.58 -3.21
N GLY A 70 11.53 -11.41 -2.24
CA GLY A 70 11.22 -12.82 -2.47
C GLY A 70 10.05 -13.01 -3.44
N SER A 71 8.98 -12.22 -3.28
CA SER A 71 7.83 -12.25 -4.18
C SER A 71 8.17 -11.68 -5.57
N ALA A 72 8.93 -10.59 -5.64
CA ALA A 72 9.41 -10.06 -6.93
C ALA A 72 10.31 -11.07 -7.67
N LEU A 73 11.20 -11.76 -6.95
CA LEU A 73 12.06 -12.81 -7.50
C LEU A 73 11.26 -14.01 -7.99
N LEU A 74 10.20 -14.40 -7.28
CA LEU A 74 9.31 -15.47 -7.71
C LEU A 74 8.69 -15.15 -9.07
N VAL A 75 8.20 -13.92 -9.25
CA VAL A 75 7.62 -13.49 -10.54
C VAL A 75 8.67 -13.44 -11.64
N TRP A 76 9.88 -12.99 -11.33
CA TRP A 76 10.99 -13.03 -12.30
C TRP A 76 11.36 -14.46 -12.71
N LEU A 77 11.47 -15.39 -11.76
CA LEU A 77 11.72 -16.80 -12.06
C LEU A 77 10.59 -17.41 -12.90
N TRP A 78 9.35 -17.03 -12.62
CA TRP A 78 8.19 -17.43 -13.42
C TRP A 78 8.25 -16.91 -14.85
N SER A 79 8.65 -15.64 -15.05
CA SER A 79 8.78 -15.07 -16.40
C SER A 79 9.88 -15.77 -17.21
N LEU A 80 10.98 -16.16 -16.56
CA LEU A 80 12.04 -16.95 -17.20
C LEU A 80 11.54 -18.32 -17.66
N LEU A 81 10.62 -18.94 -16.92
CA LEU A 81 10.06 -20.24 -17.29
C LEU A 81 9.32 -20.16 -18.64
N GLY A 82 8.65 -19.04 -18.91
CA GLY A 82 8.06 -18.77 -20.22
C GLY A 82 9.08 -18.69 -21.35
N SER A 83 10.26 -18.14 -21.06
CA SER A 83 11.36 -18.10 -22.01
C SER A 83 12.01 -19.46 -22.27
N VAL A 84 11.96 -20.38 -21.30
CA VAL A 84 12.54 -21.73 -21.43
C VAL A 84 11.57 -22.68 -22.13
N LEU A 85 10.27 -22.53 -21.88
CA LEU A 85 9.21 -23.36 -22.44
C LEU A 85 8.71 -22.88 -23.81
N GLY A 86 8.88 -21.60 -24.14
CA GLY A 86 8.58 -21.07 -25.46
C GLY A 86 9.62 -21.50 -26.48
N GLU A 87 9.19 -22.16 -27.56
CA GLU A 87 9.95 -22.12 -28.81
C GLU A 87 10.27 -20.66 -29.15
N LYS A 88 11.49 -20.37 -29.60
CA LYS A 88 11.93 -19.02 -29.99
C LYS A 88 10.96 -18.40 -31.01
N GLY A 89 9.95 -17.69 -30.55
CA GLY A 89 8.94 -17.05 -31.39
C GLY A 89 7.78 -16.47 -30.57
N PRO A 90 7.06 -15.47 -31.12
CA PRO A 90 5.97 -14.75 -30.45
C PRO A 90 4.73 -15.64 -30.38
N GLY A 91 4.76 -16.63 -29.49
CA GLY A 91 3.64 -17.52 -29.21
C GLY A 91 2.73 -16.94 -28.12
N PRO A 92 1.41 -17.16 -28.19
CA PRO A 92 0.48 -16.73 -27.12
C PRO A 92 0.81 -17.33 -25.75
N PHE A 93 1.55 -18.45 -25.72
CA PHE A 93 2.03 -19.08 -24.49
C PHE A 93 3.05 -18.23 -23.72
N GLU A 94 3.87 -17.42 -24.39
CA GLU A 94 4.86 -16.56 -23.71
C GLU A 94 4.16 -15.48 -22.87
N HIS A 95 3.02 -14.96 -23.34
CA HIS A 95 2.27 -13.91 -22.65
C HIS A 95 1.64 -14.39 -21.33
N ILE A 96 1.37 -15.69 -21.18
CA ILE A 96 0.84 -16.26 -19.93
C ILE A 96 1.84 -16.08 -18.79
N PHE A 97 3.14 -16.15 -19.08
CA PHE A 97 4.21 -15.98 -18.10
C PHE A 97 4.48 -14.52 -17.71
N HIS A 98 3.88 -13.58 -18.43
CA HIS A 98 3.89 -12.15 -18.12
C HIS A 98 2.55 -11.63 -17.60
N MET A 99 1.53 -12.48 -17.53
CA MET A 99 0.29 -12.14 -16.84
C MET A 99 0.54 -12.05 -15.34
N PRO A 100 -0.06 -11.07 -14.64
CA PRO A 100 0.13 -10.86 -13.21
C PRO A 100 -0.69 -11.86 -12.38
N ILE A 101 -0.60 -13.16 -12.70
CA ILE A 101 -1.44 -14.22 -12.13
C ILE A 101 -1.26 -14.28 -10.61
N PHE A 102 -0.02 -14.21 -10.12
CA PHE A 102 0.25 -14.23 -8.68
C PHE A 102 -0.32 -13.00 -7.95
N PHE A 103 -0.17 -11.81 -8.54
CA PHE A 103 -0.74 -10.58 -8.01
C PHE A 103 -2.27 -10.66 -7.96
N LEU A 104 -2.92 -11.07 -9.05
CA LEU A 104 -4.37 -11.20 -9.12
C LEU A 104 -4.89 -12.26 -8.14
N ALA A 105 -4.21 -13.41 -8.07
CA ALA A 105 -4.57 -14.49 -7.15
C ALA A 105 -4.51 -14.00 -5.70
N LEU A 106 -3.42 -13.34 -5.28
CA LEU A 106 -3.30 -12.80 -3.93
C LEU A 106 -4.33 -11.69 -3.67
N PHE A 107 -4.50 -10.75 -4.61
CA PHE A 107 -5.44 -9.64 -4.47
C PHE A 107 -6.89 -10.11 -4.28
N PHE A 108 -7.36 -11.07 -5.10
CA PHE A 108 -8.73 -11.58 -4.99
C PHE A 108 -8.93 -12.60 -3.87
N SER A 109 -7.87 -13.29 -3.43
CA SER A 109 -7.94 -14.20 -2.29
C SER A 109 -7.81 -13.50 -0.95
N PHE A 110 -7.24 -12.30 -0.91
CA PHE A 110 -7.03 -11.54 0.33
C PHE A 110 -8.29 -11.37 1.20
N PRO A 111 -9.49 -11.07 0.66
CA PRO A 111 -10.72 -11.04 1.45
C PRO A 111 -10.95 -12.31 2.28
N PHE A 112 -10.71 -13.47 1.67
CA PHE A 112 -10.91 -14.77 2.31
C PHE A 112 -9.80 -15.09 3.31
N LEU A 113 -8.55 -14.71 2.98
CA LEU A 113 -7.42 -14.84 3.91
C LEU A 113 -7.59 -13.95 5.14
N LYS A 114 -8.06 -12.71 4.97
CA LYS A 114 -8.29 -11.77 6.06
C LYS A 114 -9.35 -12.29 7.04
N GLU A 115 -10.41 -12.90 6.52
CA GLU A 115 -11.46 -13.50 7.35
C GLU A 115 -10.96 -14.77 8.07
N ALA A 116 -10.20 -15.62 7.37
CA ALA A 116 -9.73 -16.89 7.91
C ALA A 116 -8.61 -16.75 8.96
N TYR A 117 -7.76 -15.73 8.83
CA TYR A 117 -6.54 -15.54 9.64
C TYR A 117 -6.54 -14.22 10.41
N ARG A 118 -7.73 -13.75 10.80
CA ARG A 118 -7.91 -12.49 11.53
C ARG A 118 -7.04 -12.43 12.79
N GLY A 119 -6.19 -11.41 12.92
CA GLY A 119 -5.28 -11.23 14.06
C GLY A 119 -3.91 -11.92 13.90
N GLU A 120 -3.66 -12.60 12.78
CA GLU A 120 -2.35 -13.21 12.51
C GLU A 120 -1.34 -12.22 11.92
N LYS A 121 -0.13 -12.26 12.46
CA LYS A 121 1.00 -11.41 12.05
C LYS A 121 1.40 -11.53 10.57
N TYR A 122 0.98 -12.61 9.89
CA TYR A 122 1.27 -12.80 8.46
C TYR A 122 0.44 -11.87 7.56
N LEU A 123 -0.71 -11.35 8.04
CA LEU A 123 -1.52 -10.39 7.29
C LEU A 123 -0.79 -9.05 7.10
N ALA A 124 0.10 -8.68 8.03
CA ALA A 124 0.95 -7.51 7.88
C ALA A 124 1.88 -7.58 6.64
N LEU A 125 2.25 -8.80 6.21
CA LEU A 125 3.14 -9.02 5.06
C LEU A 125 2.43 -8.89 3.70
N VAL A 126 1.12 -8.65 3.68
CA VAL A 126 0.37 -8.56 2.42
C VAL A 126 0.80 -7.34 1.61
N LYS A 127 0.96 -6.17 2.23
CA LYS A 127 1.42 -4.95 1.52
C LYS A 127 2.75 -5.15 0.79
N PRO A 128 3.85 -5.62 1.44
CA PRO A 128 5.11 -5.87 0.74
C PRO A 128 5.01 -6.99 -0.29
N THR A 129 4.27 -8.07 0.00
CA THR A 129 4.12 -9.21 -0.93
C THR A 129 3.38 -8.78 -2.19
N LEU A 130 2.24 -8.11 -2.05
CA LEU A 130 1.39 -7.70 -3.16
C LEU A 130 2.09 -6.62 -4.01
N SER A 131 2.87 -5.74 -3.35
CA SER A 131 3.74 -4.77 -4.03
C SER A 131 4.89 -5.43 -4.79
N GLY A 132 5.54 -6.43 -4.20
CA GLY A 132 6.61 -7.18 -4.85
C GLY A 132 6.12 -8.01 -6.03
N LEU A 133 4.94 -8.63 -5.93
CA LEU A 133 4.30 -9.35 -7.04
C LEU A 133 3.96 -8.42 -8.20
N ALA A 134 3.37 -7.26 -7.93
CA ALA A 134 3.00 -6.29 -8.96
C ALA A 134 4.23 -5.65 -9.64
N LEU A 135 5.11 -5.04 -8.83
CA LEU A 135 6.31 -4.38 -9.34
C LEU A 135 7.28 -5.37 -9.97
N GLY A 136 7.38 -6.59 -9.44
CA GLY A 136 8.12 -7.69 -10.04
C GLY A 136 7.57 -8.08 -11.42
N ASN A 137 6.25 -8.14 -11.58
CA ASN A 137 5.63 -8.42 -12.87
C ASN A 137 5.92 -7.34 -13.92
N LEU A 138 5.80 -6.06 -13.53
CA LEU A 138 6.14 -4.94 -14.41
C LEU A 138 7.64 -4.95 -14.75
N ALA A 139 8.51 -5.09 -13.76
CA ALA A 139 9.95 -5.13 -13.98
C ALA A 139 10.36 -6.30 -14.89
N ALA A 140 9.83 -7.51 -14.66
CA ALA A 140 10.06 -8.66 -15.52
C ALA A 140 9.57 -8.39 -16.95
N GLY A 141 8.33 -7.90 -17.12
CA GLY A 141 7.80 -7.56 -18.44
C GLY A 141 8.66 -6.52 -19.18
N ALA A 142 9.18 -5.50 -18.48
CA ALA A 142 10.06 -4.49 -19.06
C ALA A 142 11.43 -5.06 -19.49
N VAL A 143 12.01 -6.00 -18.74
CA VAL A 143 13.24 -6.69 -19.16
C VAL A 143 13.02 -7.43 -20.47
N HIS A 144 11.93 -8.19 -20.58
CA HIS A 144 11.63 -8.96 -21.77
C HIS A 144 11.23 -8.07 -22.96
N TYR A 145 10.57 -6.93 -22.73
CA TYR A 145 10.29 -5.93 -23.77
C TYR A 145 11.56 -5.21 -24.25
N GLY A 146 12.47 -4.86 -23.33
CA GLY A 146 13.74 -4.19 -23.65
C GLY A 146 14.77 -5.06 -24.35
N LEU A 147 14.54 -6.38 -24.43
CA LEU A 147 15.43 -7.37 -25.03
C LEU A 147 14.92 -7.92 -26.38
N ASP A 148 14.17 -7.11 -27.13
CA ASP A 148 13.83 -7.38 -28.54
C ASP A 148 12.82 -8.52 -28.75
N ARG A 149 11.88 -8.70 -27.80
CA ARG A 149 10.69 -9.55 -28.01
C ARG A 149 9.49 -8.68 -28.30
N ASP A 150 8.73 -9.02 -29.35
CA ASP A 150 7.47 -8.37 -29.76
C ASP A 150 6.34 -8.60 -28.73
N LEU A 151 6.55 -8.21 -27.48
CA LEU A 151 5.45 -8.12 -26.52
C LEU A 151 4.58 -6.94 -26.96
N PHE A 152 3.28 -7.18 -27.15
CA PHE A 152 2.35 -6.11 -27.54
C PHE A 152 2.39 -4.98 -26.51
N PHE A 153 2.88 -3.80 -26.91
CA PHE A 153 2.96 -2.62 -26.07
C PHE A 153 1.63 -2.33 -25.36
N LEU A 154 0.50 -2.52 -26.06
CA LEU A 154 -0.84 -2.33 -25.52
C LEU A 154 -1.15 -3.27 -24.34
N PHE A 155 -0.67 -4.51 -24.39
CA PHE A 155 -0.83 -5.46 -23.28
C PHE A 155 -0.02 -5.01 -22.06
N TYR A 156 1.24 -4.61 -22.26
CA TYR A 156 2.08 -4.12 -21.15
C TYR A 156 1.52 -2.82 -20.53
N LEU A 157 1.02 -1.92 -21.37
CA LEU A 157 0.35 -0.70 -20.93
C LEU A 157 -0.94 -1.00 -20.15
N LEU A 158 -1.73 -1.98 -20.59
CA LEU A 158 -2.90 -2.46 -19.83
C LEU A 158 -2.49 -2.95 -18.44
N LEU A 159 -1.42 -3.74 -18.33
CA LEU A 159 -0.92 -4.22 -17.04
C LEU A 159 -0.52 -3.08 -16.11
N LEU A 160 0.11 -2.03 -16.64
CA LEU A 160 0.46 -0.83 -15.89
C LEU A 160 -0.80 -0.13 -15.38
N PHE A 161 -1.81 0.06 -16.23
CA PHE A 161 -3.07 0.69 -15.84
C PHE A 161 -3.91 -0.12 -14.85
N VAL A 162 -3.73 -1.44 -14.78
CA VAL A 162 -4.42 -2.27 -13.79
C VAL A 162 -3.66 -2.29 -12.46
N GLN A 163 -2.34 -2.46 -12.49
CA GLN A 163 -1.54 -2.68 -11.28
C GLN A 163 -1.21 -1.38 -10.53
N ILE A 164 -0.81 -0.32 -11.24
CA ILE A 164 -0.37 0.93 -10.60
C ILE A 164 -1.48 1.57 -9.75
N PRO A 165 -2.74 1.69 -10.22
CA PRO A 165 -3.79 2.25 -9.37
C PRO A 165 -4.01 1.43 -8.10
N VAL A 166 -4.05 0.09 -8.20
CA VAL A 166 -4.20 -0.77 -7.01
C VAL A 166 -3.06 -0.54 -6.01
N LEU A 167 -1.81 -0.45 -6.48
CA LEU A 167 -0.67 -0.11 -5.63
C LEU A 167 -0.80 1.28 -5.00
N VAL A 168 -1.31 2.26 -5.75
CA VAL A 168 -1.51 3.63 -5.24
C VAL A 168 -2.46 3.67 -4.05
N PHE A 169 -3.58 2.95 -4.12
CA PHE A 169 -4.50 2.84 -2.98
C PHE A 169 -3.87 2.04 -1.83
N LEU A 170 -3.21 0.92 -2.15
CA LEU A 170 -2.55 0.07 -1.15
C LEU A 170 -1.47 0.81 -0.36
N TRP A 171 -0.64 1.63 -1.03
CA TRP A 171 0.45 2.37 -0.39
C TRP A 171 -0.05 3.59 0.38
N ASN A 172 -1.20 4.15 0.00
CA ASN A 172 -1.87 5.20 0.77
C ASN A 172 -2.72 4.66 1.92
N ARG A 173 -2.81 3.34 2.12
CA ARG A 173 -3.64 2.68 3.14
C ARG A 173 -5.14 2.97 2.98
N GLU A 174 -5.55 3.30 1.76
CA GLU A 174 -6.94 3.59 1.43
C GLU A 174 -7.69 2.31 1.05
N PRO A 175 -9.00 2.20 1.38
CA PRO A 175 -9.76 1.02 1.08
C PRO A 175 -9.97 0.85 -0.44
N ILE A 176 -9.76 -0.37 -0.92
CA ILE A 176 -9.98 -0.75 -2.33
C ILE A 176 -11.26 -1.56 -2.40
N PHE A 177 -12.25 -1.08 -3.17
CA PHE A 177 -13.59 -1.70 -3.24
C PHE A 177 -14.26 -1.88 -1.86
N GLY A 178 -14.00 -0.97 -0.91
CA GLY A 178 -14.53 -1.03 0.46
C GLY A 178 -13.74 -1.94 1.41
N MET A 179 -12.63 -2.54 0.96
CA MET A 179 -11.76 -3.37 1.79
C MET A 179 -10.47 -2.63 2.18
N SER A 180 -10.20 -2.51 3.48
CA SER A 180 -8.90 -2.07 3.98
C SER A 180 -7.92 -3.23 4.07
N PHE A 181 -6.70 -3.02 3.60
CA PHE A 181 -5.59 -3.96 3.66
C PHE A 181 -4.73 -3.80 4.93
N GLU A 182 -5.10 -2.88 5.81
CA GLU A 182 -4.42 -2.67 7.09
C GLU A 182 -5.13 -3.45 8.20
N GLU A 183 -4.33 -3.99 9.12
CA GLU A 183 -4.79 -4.44 10.44
C GLU A 183 -4.70 -3.23 11.38
N SER A 184 -5.79 -2.95 12.12
CA SER A 184 -5.74 -1.94 13.17
C SER A 184 -4.75 -2.42 14.24
N GLU A 185 -3.92 -1.56 14.79
CA GLU A 185 -2.98 -1.93 15.87
C GLU A 185 -3.68 -2.59 17.08
N SER A 186 -4.99 -2.36 17.23
CA SER A 186 -5.87 -3.00 18.22
C SER A 186 -6.26 -4.46 17.90
N SER A 187 -5.93 -5.02 16.74
CA SER A 187 -6.28 -6.41 16.41
C SER A 187 -5.32 -7.44 17.01
N TYR A 188 -4.20 -7.00 17.57
CA TYR A 188 -3.24 -7.86 18.28
C TYR A 188 -3.49 -7.92 19.80
N SER A 189 -4.52 -7.25 20.31
CA SER A 189 -4.81 -7.14 21.75
C SER A 189 -6.07 -7.88 22.20
N TYR A 190 -6.49 -8.94 21.53
CA TYR A 190 -7.52 -9.84 22.05
C TYR A 190 -6.99 -11.25 22.23
N GLU A 191 -7.02 -11.67 23.49
CA GLU A 191 -6.84 -13.04 24.02
C GLU A 191 -5.39 -13.51 24.22
N SER A 192 -4.66 -12.78 25.06
CA SER A 192 -3.78 -13.41 26.05
C SER A 192 -4.57 -13.65 27.34
N GLU A 193 -5.55 -14.56 27.33
CA GLU A 193 -6.13 -15.12 28.55
C GLU A 193 -6.92 -16.39 28.18
N ASP A 194 -6.21 -17.51 28.18
CA ASP A 194 -6.79 -18.84 28.39
C ASP A 194 -7.45 -18.86 29.79
N ASP A 195 -8.64 -18.25 29.95
CA ASP A 195 -9.49 -18.46 31.13
C ASP A 195 -10.46 -19.62 30.87
N TRP A 196 -9.90 -20.82 30.85
CA TRP A 196 -10.66 -22.06 30.93
C TRP A 196 -11.19 -22.26 32.36
N GLY A 197 -12.33 -21.63 32.66
CA GLY A 197 -13.38 -22.26 33.47
C GLY A 197 -13.87 -21.52 34.72
N ALA A 198 -15.08 -20.95 34.64
CA ALA A 198 -16.17 -21.21 35.59
C ALA A 198 -17.52 -20.64 35.09
N PRO A 199 -18.67 -21.31 35.37
CA PRO A 199 -19.95 -20.97 34.77
C PRO A 199 -20.84 -20.02 35.61
N SER A 200 -21.66 -19.26 34.88
CA SER A 200 -23.00 -18.73 35.22
C SER A 200 -23.18 -17.79 36.42
N ALA A 201 -23.54 -16.54 36.14
CA ALA A 201 -24.65 -15.83 36.80
C ALA A 201 -25.14 -14.63 35.97
N THR A 202 -26.37 -14.75 35.48
CA THR A 202 -27.23 -13.68 34.95
C THR A 202 -27.49 -12.58 35.97
N SER A 203 -27.41 -11.29 35.58
CA SER A 203 -28.56 -10.33 35.58
C SER A 203 -28.13 -8.86 35.42
N GLY A 204 -28.77 -8.19 34.44
CA GLY A 204 -29.26 -6.80 34.46
C GLY A 204 -28.34 -5.64 34.85
N SER A 205 -28.09 -4.71 33.93
CA SER A 205 -28.89 -3.47 33.80
C SER A 205 -28.28 -2.53 32.77
N VAL A 206 -29.16 -1.93 31.98
CA VAL A 206 -28.90 -0.84 31.05
C VAL A 206 -28.52 0.41 31.82
N GLN A 207 -27.42 1.07 31.47
CA GLN A 207 -27.31 2.51 31.67
C GLN A 207 -26.51 3.18 30.54
N GLU A 208 -27.26 4.05 29.87
CA GLU A 208 -26.95 5.08 28.89
C GLU A 208 -26.07 6.18 29.51
N ASN A 209 -25.09 6.69 28.76
CA ASN A 209 -24.41 8.01 28.79
C ASN A 209 -23.19 7.88 27.85
N GLY A 210 -23.02 8.63 26.78
CA GLY A 210 -22.89 10.09 26.72
C GLY A 210 -21.53 10.33 26.05
N TRP A 211 -21.55 10.76 24.79
CA TRP A 211 -20.34 10.98 23.98
C TRP A 211 -19.55 12.16 24.57
N GLU A 212 -18.39 11.88 25.16
CA GLU A 212 -17.37 12.89 25.47
C GLU A 212 -16.28 12.81 24.40
N GLU A 213 -16.13 13.92 23.65
CA GLU A 213 -15.04 14.17 22.72
C GLU A 213 -13.76 14.46 23.53
N GLU A 214 -12.85 13.49 23.62
CA GLU A 214 -11.47 13.71 24.07
C GLU A 214 -10.62 14.14 22.86
N ASP A 215 -10.65 15.43 22.52
CA ASP A 215 -9.61 16.09 21.70
C ASP A 215 -8.49 16.60 22.64
N GLU A 216 -7.60 15.71 23.06
CA GLU A 216 -6.34 16.07 23.74
C GLU A 216 -5.13 15.72 22.86
N GLY A 217 -4.87 16.58 21.85
CA GLY A 217 -3.59 16.65 21.16
C GLY A 217 -2.59 17.52 21.92
N PRO A 218 -1.26 17.26 21.83
CA PRO A 218 -0.23 17.84 22.71
C PRO A 218 0.11 19.33 22.49
N PHE A 219 -0.81 20.11 21.94
CA PHE A 219 -0.62 21.54 21.61
C PHE A 219 -1.81 22.44 22.02
N THR A 220 -2.73 21.96 22.87
CA THR A 220 -3.94 22.71 23.27
C THR A 220 -3.76 23.63 24.48
N GLU A 221 -2.56 23.71 25.06
CA GLU A 221 -2.22 24.67 26.13
C GLU A 221 -1.09 25.61 25.70
N GLU A 222 -1.34 26.50 24.74
CA GLU A 222 -0.63 27.77 24.66
C GLU A 222 -1.62 28.90 24.97
N THR A 223 -1.51 29.44 26.19
CA THR A 223 -2.18 30.69 26.55
C THR A 223 -1.49 31.84 25.83
N ASP A 224 -2.08 32.30 24.73
CA ASP A 224 -1.65 33.48 23.98
C ASP A 224 -1.80 34.76 24.83
N ASP A 225 -0.77 35.04 25.63
CA ASP A 225 -0.57 36.29 26.39
C ASP A 225 0.18 37.33 25.54
N PHE A 226 -0.35 37.67 24.37
CA PHE A 226 0.09 38.87 23.63
C PHE A 226 -1.08 39.46 22.84
N GLY A 227 -1.81 40.37 23.49
CA GLY A 227 -2.71 41.27 22.79
C GLY A 227 -1.95 42.24 21.90
N LEU A 228 -2.49 42.50 20.72
CA LEU A 228 -2.48 43.80 20.01
C LEU A 228 -3.23 43.66 18.68
N GLY A 229 -4.27 44.47 18.49
CA GLY A 229 -4.70 44.89 17.16
C GLY A 229 -6.18 44.72 16.88
N ASP A 230 -6.94 45.74 17.28
CA ASP A 230 -8.26 46.08 16.76
C ASP A 230 -8.44 45.76 15.26
N ASP A 231 -9.52 45.07 14.90
CA ASP A 231 -10.11 45.24 13.57
C ASP A 231 -11.59 45.68 13.70
N PRO A 232 -11.94 46.92 13.27
CA PRO A 232 -13.11 47.66 13.73
C PRO A 232 -14.28 47.61 12.74
N PHE A 233 -14.76 46.43 12.36
CA PHE A 233 -15.97 46.32 11.52
C PHE A 233 -16.82 45.10 11.90
N ARG A 234 -17.50 45.21 13.04
CA ARG A 234 -18.80 44.59 13.27
C ARG A 234 -19.81 45.71 13.45
N ASP A 235 -20.93 45.57 12.75
CA ASP A 235 -22.06 46.49 12.65
C ASP A 235 -22.00 47.43 11.44
N ASP A 236 -22.29 46.87 10.27
CA ASP A 236 -23.23 47.46 9.30
C ASP A 236 -23.28 46.55 8.07
N PHE A 237 -24.30 45.68 7.98
CA PHE A 237 -25.14 45.54 6.78
C PHE A 237 -26.38 44.73 7.15
N LYS A 238 -27.51 45.30 6.71
CA LYS A 238 -28.89 45.07 7.10
C LYS A 238 -29.54 43.93 6.32
#